data_AF-A0A1G1GTM8-F1
#
_entry.id   AF-A0A1G1GTM8-F1
#
_cell.length_a   1.000
_cell.length_b   1.000
_cell.length_c   1.000
_cell.angle_alpha   90.00
_cell.angle_beta   90.00
_cell.angle_gamma   90.00
#
_symmetry.space_group_name_H-M   'P 1'
#
loop_
_entity.id
_entity.type
_entity.pdbx_description
1 polymer ?
#
loop_
_entity_poly.entity_id
_entity_poly.type
_entity_poly.pdbx_seq_one_letter_code
_entity_poly.pdbx_strand_id
1 'polypeptide(L)' 'MLEVNAHPIRLDLTDTDCQMAKDEGVLLSINSDAHSVLDFENLRYGVGQARRGWLEKSDVLNARSLQSLRPLLKRTM' A
#
# COMPACT_ATOMS: atom_id res chain seq x y z
N MET A 1 8.18 -0.59 6.62
CA MET A 1 7.07 -0.37 5.69
C MET A 1 7.15 -1.43 4.63
N LEU A 2 6.02 -2.00 4.21
CA LEU A 2 5.96 -2.98 3.12
C LEU A 2 5.10 -2.47 1.97
N GLU A 3 5.32 -3.05 0.80
CA GLU A 3 4.62 -2.72 -0.44
C GLU A 3 3.38 -3.60 -0.62
N VAL A 4 2.30 -2.99 -1.12
CA VAL A 4 1.15 -3.69 -1.72
C VAL A 4 1.10 -3.30 -3.20
N ASN A 5 1.72 -4.13 -4.01
CA ASN A 5 1.83 -4.03 -5.45
C ASN A 5 0.51 -4.44 -6.11
N ALA A 6 -0.15 -3.46 -6.73
CA ALA A 6 -1.45 -3.63 -7.37
C ALA A 6 -1.36 -4.18 -8.80
N HIS A 7 -0.16 -4.49 -9.31
CA HIS A 7 -0.02 -5.06 -10.64
C HIS A 7 -0.75 -6.41 -10.72
N PRO A 8 -1.65 -6.64 -11.69
CA PRO A 8 -2.55 -7.81 -11.70
C PRO A 8 -1.85 -9.17 -11.69
N ILE A 9 -0.65 -9.25 -12.26
CA ILE A 9 0.15 -10.48 -12.31
C ILE A 9 0.91 -10.72 -11.00
N ARG A 10 1.12 -9.68 -10.18
CA ARG A 10 1.83 -9.76 -8.89
C ARG A 10 0.83 -9.93 -7.73
N LEU A 11 -0.01 -8.92 -7.51
CA LEU A 11 -0.94 -8.82 -6.37
C LEU A 11 -0.29 -9.24 -5.04
N ASP A 12 0.86 -8.63 -4.77
CA ASP A 12 1.73 -8.92 -3.63
C ASP A 12 1.88 -7.65 -2.80
N LEU A 13 1.55 -7.57 -1.52
CA LEU A 13 1.20 -8.66 -0.60
C LEU A 13 -0.21 -9.24 -0.78
N THR A 14 -0.37 -10.49 -0.33
CA THR A 14 -1.69 -11.12 -0.19
C THR A 14 -2.52 -10.39 0.87
N ASP A 15 -3.84 -10.62 0.88
CA ASP A 15 -4.73 -10.02 1.86
C ASP A 15 -4.46 -10.51 3.28
N THR A 16 -4.11 -11.79 3.46
CA THR A 16 -3.68 -12.33 4.75
C THR A 16 -2.37 -11.70 5.23
N ASP A 17 -1.42 -11.46 4.34
CA ASP A 17 -0.16 -10.79 4.70
C ASP A 17 -0.38 -9.32 5.02
N CYS A 18 -1.33 -8.66 4.34
CA CYS A 18 -1.76 -7.31 4.69
C CYS A 18 -2.32 -7.25 6.11
N GLN A 19 -3.17 -8.21 6.49
CA GLN A 19 -3.73 -8.29 7.83
C GLN A 19 -2.64 -8.56 8.88
N MET A 20 -1.73 -9.49 8.61
CA MET A 20 -0.59 -9.75 9.49
C MET A 20 0.29 -8.51 9.67
N ALA A 21 0.59 -7.79 8.59
CA ALA A 21 1.36 -6.55 8.65
C ALA A 21 0.65 -5.47 9.49
N LYS A 22 -0.69 -5.38 9.42
CA LYS A 22 -1.49 -4.51 10.30
C LYS A 22 -1.32 -4.90 11.76
N ASP A 23 -1.46 -6.18 12.08
CA ASP A 23 -1.38 -6.69 13.46
C ASP A 23 0.02 -6.45 14.06
N GLU A 24 1.07 -6.49 13.23
CA GLU A 24 2.45 -6.16 13.60
C GLU A 24 2.75 -4.65 13.61
N GLY A 25 1.76 -3.79 13.34
CA GLY A 25 1.92 -2.33 13.31
C GLY A 25 2.78 -1.81 12.16
N VAL A 26 2.95 -2.61 11.11
CA VAL A 26 3.74 -2.25 9.92
C VAL A 26 2.88 -1.40 8.98
N LEU A 27 3.38 -0.21 8.67
CA LEU A 27 2.76 0.66 7.68
C LEU A 27 2.90 0.07 6.26
N LEU A 28 1.84 0.16 5.46
CA LEU A 28 1.78 -0.36 4.09
C LEU A 28 1.68 0.75 3.04
N SER A 29 2.32 0.53 1.89
CA SER A 29 2.29 1.45 0.75
C SER A 29 1.73 0.76 -0.48
N ILE A 30 0.63 1.27 -1.02
CA ILE A 30 -0.03 0.74 -2.21
C ILE A 30 0.52 1.45 -3.45
N ASN A 31 0.90 0.70 -4.49
CA ASN A 31 1.28 1.26 -5.79
C ASN A 31 0.82 0.38 -6.95
N SER A 32 0.93 0.88 -8.18
CA SER A 32 0.50 0.18 -9.40
C SER A 32 1.60 -0.58 -10.14
N ASP A 33 2.87 -0.42 -9.78
CA ASP A 33 4.03 -0.88 -10.56
C ASP A 33 3.94 -0.46 -12.04
N ALA A 34 3.55 0.80 -12.26
CA ALA A 34 3.17 1.29 -13.59
C ALA A 34 4.38 1.45 -14.51
N HIS A 35 4.30 0.84 -15.69
CA HIS A 35 5.26 1.01 -16.80
C HIS A 35 4.63 1.80 -17.97
N SER A 36 3.33 2.11 -17.88
CA SER A 36 2.57 2.99 -18.74
C SER A 36 1.56 3.79 -17.91
N VAL A 37 0.98 4.84 -18.50
CA VAL A 37 -0.05 5.66 -17.83
C VAL A 37 -1.31 4.84 -17.50
N LEU A 38 -1.64 3.86 -18.35
CA LEU A 38 -2.82 3.01 -18.18
C LEU A 38 -2.67 2.08 -16.96
N ASP A 39 -1.45 1.66 -16.64
CA ASP A 39 -1.20 0.77 -15.49
C ASP A 39 -1.55 1.44 -14.17
N PHE A 40 -1.62 2.77 -14.11
CA PHE A 40 -2.05 3.50 -12.91
C PHE A 40 -3.47 3.10 -12.47
N GLU A 41 -4.33 2.69 -13.41
CA GLU A 41 -5.69 2.20 -13.10
C GLU A 41 -5.68 0.91 -12.26
N ASN A 42 -4.57 0.17 -12.24
CA ASN A 42 -4.42 -1.06 -11.46
C ASN A 42 -4.47 -0.80 -9.95
N LEU A 43 -4.27 0.43 -9.46
CA LEU A 43 -4.38 0.78 -8.04
C LEU A 43 -5.67 0.27 -7.38
N ARG A 44 -6.75 0.14 -8.16
CA ARG A 44 -8.02 -0.44 -7.68
C ARG A 44 -7.85 -1.84 -7.08
N TYR A 45 -6.93 -2.65 -7.62
CA TYR A 45 -6.67 -4.00 -7.14
C TYR A 45 -5.92 -3.99 -5.81
N GLY A 46 -4.90 -3.14 -5.67
CA GLY A 46 -4.17 -2.97 -4.41
C GLY A 46 -5.05 -2.40 -3.30
N VAL A 47 -5.94 -1.46 -3.62
CA VAL A 47 -6.97 -0.98 -2.67
C VAL A 47 -7.96 -2.09 -2.31
N GLY A 48 -8.31 -2.95 -3.26
CA GLY A 48 -9.13 -4.15 -3.03
C GLY A 48 -8.47 -5.13 -2.07
N GLN A 49 -7.20 -5.48 -2.31
CA GLN A 49 -6.40 -6.33 -1.44
C GLN A 49 -6.27 -5.74 -0.04
N ALA A 50 -5.97 -4.45 0.06
CA ALA A 50 -5.88 -3.74 1.33
C ALA A 50 -7.17 -3.83 2.16
N ARG A 51 -8.33 -3.64 1.51
CA ARG A 51 -9.63 -3.76 2.18
C ARG A 51 -9.93 -5.20 2.62
N ARG A 52 -9.56 -6.19 1.80
CA ARG A 52 -9.69 -7.61 2.15
C ARG A 52 -8.82 -7.99 3.36
N GLY A 53 -7.62 -7.40 3.46
CA GLY A 53 -6.74 -7.50 4.63
C GLY A 53 -7.10 -6.58 5.81
N TRP A 54 -8.30 -5.99 5.78
CA TRP A 54 -8.86 -5.14 6.86
C TRP A 54 -8.03 -3.91 7.19
N LEU A 55 -7.25 -3.40 6.24
CA LEU A 55 -6.49 -2.18 6.43
C LEU A 55 -7.40 -0.96 6.53
N GLU A 56 -7.08 -0.09 7.46
CA GLU A 56 -7.70 1.22 7.66
C GLU A 56 -6.82 2.33 7.09
N LYS A 57 -7.34 3.55 7.03
CA LYS A 57 -6.58 4.71 6.52
C LYS A 57 -5.30 4.98 7.33
N SER A 58 -5.27 4.64 8.61
CA SER A 58 -4.09 4.77 9.47
C SER A 58 -2.93 3.86 9.03
N ASP A 59 -3.27 2.71 8.46
CA ASP A 59 -2.36 1.62 8.15
C ASP A 59 -1.71 1.81 6.77
N VAL A 60 -2.29 2.69 5.94
CA VAL A 60 -1.86 2.96 4.56
C VAL A 60 -1.14 4.30 4.46
N LEU A 61 0.12 4.26 4.04
CA LEU A 61 0.98 5.43 3.82
C LEU A 61 0.33 6.44 2.85
N ASN A 62 -0.24 5.96 1.74
CA ASN A 62 -0.82 6.78 0.66
C ASN A 62 -2.05 7.59 1.11
N ALA A 63 -2.69 7.21 2.22
CA ALA A 63 -3.86 7.93 2.74
C ALA A 63 -3.49 9.14 3.60
N ARG A 64 -2.20 9.35 3.89
CA ARG A 64 -1.69 10.46 4.68
C ARG A 64 -1.55 11.72 3.82
N SER A 65 -1.68 12.89 4.45
CA SER A 65 -1.38 14.15 3.79
C SER A 65 0.11 14.26 3.47
N LEU A 66 0.47 15.06 2.47
CA LEU A 66 1.87 15.30 2.11
C LEU A 66 2.69 15.87 3.28
N GLN A 67 2.07 16.70 4.12
CA GLN A 67 2.72 17.28 5.31
C GLN A 67 3.08 16.21 6.34
N SER A 68 2.19 15.24 6.56
CA SER A 68 2.43 14.12 7.50
C SER A 68 3.35 13.04 6.92
N LEU A 69 3.36 12.89 5.59
CA LEU A 69 4.20 11.90 4.89
C LEU A 69 5.68 12.28 4.88
N ARG A 70 6.02 13.54 4.58
CA ARG A 70 7.41 13.99 4.42
C ARG A 70 8.32 13.66 5.62
N PRO A 71 7.93 13.85 6.88
CA PRO A 71 8.76 13.48 8.03
C PRO A 71 9.02 11.97 8.14
N LEU A 72 8.06 11.12 7.74
CA LEU A 72 8.22 9.66 7.75
C LEU A 72 9.30 9.23 6.76
N LEU A 73 9.27 9.78 5.54
CA LEU A 73 10.27 9.49 4.51
C LEU A 73 11.68 9.97 4.89
N LYS A 74 11.78 11.11 5.58
CA LYS A 74 13.06 11.64 6.08
C LYS A 74 13.72 10.79 7.16
N ARG A 75 12.98 9.93 7.86
CA ARG A 75 13.55 9.03 8.89
C ARG A 75 14.22 7.79 8.29
N THR A 76 14.01 7.54 7.00
CA THR A 76 14.48 6.34 6.30
C THR A 76 15.66 6.63 5.36
N MET A 77 15.97 7.91 5.13
CA MET A 77 17.17 8.39 4.44
C MET A 77 18.20 8.90 5.46
#